data_AF-A0A9W7IR87-F1
#
_entry.id   AF-A0A9W7IR87-F1
#
_cell.length_a   1.000
_cell.length_b   1.000
_cell.length_c   1.000
_cell.angle_alpha   90.00
_cell.angle_beta   90.00
_cell.angle_gamma   90.00
#
_symmetry.space_group_name_H-M   'P 1'
#
loop_
_entity.id
_entity.type
_entity.pdbx_description
1 polymer ?
#
loop_
_entity_poly.entity_id
_entity_poly.type
_entity_poly.pdbx_seq_one_letter_code
_entity_poly.pdbx_strand_id
1 'polypeptide(L)'
;MALHGMRGLSIFISDIRNCQNKEQERLRADKELGNIRNRFKKEKVLTPHGKKKYVWKMLYIYMLGYDVDFGHMEAVSLISAPKYPEKQVRSIFVLSLI
;
A
#
# COMPACT_ATOMS: atom_id res chain seq x y z
N MET A 1 10.97 -7.31 14.30
CA MET A 1 10.83 -8.28 13.20
C MET A 1 10.88 -7.50 11.90
N ALA A 2 12.00 -7.62 11.18
CA ALA A 2 12.30 -6.82 10.00
C ALA A 2 11.24 -7.02 8.90
N LEU A 3 11.01 -5.97 8.10
CA LEU A 3 10.16 -5.92 6.91
C LEU A 3 10.68 -6.83 5.77
N HIS A 4 11.14 -8.05 6.07
CA HIS A 4 11.92 -8.93 5.20
C HIS A 4 11.13 -9.51 4.00
N GLY A 5 9.93 -8.99 3.70
CA GLY A 5 9.13 -9.36 2.52
C GLY A 5 8.64 -8.17 1.69
N MET A 6 8.95 -6.93 2.07
CA MET A 6 8.31 -5.73 1.50
C MET A 6 9.26 -4.82 0.71
N ARG A 7 10.27 -5.39 0.03
CA ARG A 7 11.19 -4.62 -0.84
C ARG A 7 10.45 -3.74 -1.86
N GLY A 8 9.32 -4.22 -2.39
CA GLY A 8 8.51 -3.44 -3.33
C GLY A 8 7.78 -2.25 -2.70
N LEU A 9 7.49 -2.28 -1.40
CA LEU A 9 6.89 -1.15 -0.67
C LEU A 9 7.97 -0.13 -0.30
N SER A 10 9.12 -0.59 0.20
CA SER A 10 10.22 0.31 0.58
C SER A 10 10.72 1.11 -0.62
N ILE A 11 10.88 0.48 -1.78
CA ILE A 11 11.24 1.18 -3.03
C ILE A 11 10.18 2.24 -3.38
N PHE A 12 8.90 1.90 -3.29
CA PHE A 12 7.82 2.84 -3.60
C PHE A 12 7.83 4.06 -2.65
N ILE A 13 8.04 3.84 -1.35
CA ILE A 13 8.15 4.93 -0.37
C ILE A 13 9.36 5.81 -0.69
N SER A 14 10.50 5.21 -1.03
CA SER A 14 11.70 5.94 -1.45
C SER A 14 11.46 6.75 -2.73
N ASP A 15 10.79 6.18 -3.73
CA ASP A 15 10.44 6.88 -4.97
C ASP A 15 9.58 8.12 -4.68
N ILE A 16 8.55 7.98 -3.85
CA ILE A 16 7.67 9.07 -3.44
C ILE A 16 8.46 10.16 -2.69
N ARG A 17 9.31 9.78 -1.74
CA ARG A 17 10.14 10.72 -0.98
C ARG A 17 11.18 11.46 -1.83
N ASN A 18 11.56 10.90 -2.97
CA ASN A 18 12.50 11.50 -3.93
C ASN A 18 11.81 12.41 -4.96
N CYS A 19 10.48 12.51 -4.97
CA CYS A 19 9.77 13.45 -5.85
C CYS A 19 10.09 14.90 -5.45
N GLN A 20 10.39 15.74 -6.45
CA GLN A 20 10.82 17.12 -6.22
C GLN A 20 9.65 18.07 -5.92
N ASN A 21 8.44 17.69 -6.32
CA ASN A 21 7.24 18.49 -6.14
C ASN A 21 5.98 17.60 -6.02
N LYS A 22 4.88 18.21 -5.56
CA LYS A 22 3.59 17.52 -5.37
C LYS A 22 3.01 16.92 -6.65
N GLU A 23 3.29 17.51 -7.81
CA GLU A 23 2.80 16.99 -9.08
C GLU A 23 3.47 15.67 -9.45
N GLN A 24 4.80 15.58 -9.30
CA GLN A 24 5.55 14.35 -9.49
C GLN A 24 5.12 13.26 -8.49
N GLU A 25 4.89 13.63 -7.23
CA GLU A 25 4.38 12.72 -6.20
C GLU A 25 3.02 12.15 -6.62
N ARG A 26 2.09 13.01 -7.02
CA ARG A 26 0.76 12.63 -7.51
C ARG A 26 0.86 11.69 -8.71
N LEU A 27 1.65 12.05 -9.73
CA LEU A 27 1.86 11.20 -10.91
C LEU A 27 2.42 9.82 -10.55
N ARG A 28 3.34 9.75 -9.58
CA ARG A 28 3.92 8.49 -9.11
C ARG A 28 2.91 7.64 -8.35
N ALA A 29 2.07 8.26 -7.52
CA ALA A 29 0.97 7.62 -6.80
C ALA A 29 -0.08 7.07 -7.77
N ASP A 30 -0.55 7.87 -8.73
CA ASP A 30 -1.53 7.50 -9.76
C ASP A 30 -1.01 6.33 -10.62
N LYS A 31 0.27 6.38 -11.02
CA LYS A 31 0.90 5.28 -11.76
C LYS A 31 0.93 3.98 -10.96
N GLU A 32 1.21 4.06 -9.66
CA GLU A 32 1.22 2.88 -8.79
C GLU A 32 -0.20 2.34 -8.60
N LEU A 33 -1.20 3.19 -8.34
CA LEU A 33 -2.61 2.80 -8.29
C LEU A 33 -3.06 2.13 -9.58
N GLY A 34 -2.70 2.68 -10.75
CA GLY A 34 -3.00 2.07 -12.04
C GLY A 34 -2.38 0.68 -12.19
N ASN A 35 -1.14 0.48 -11.75
CA ASN A 35 -0.48 -0.83 -11.74
C ASN A 35 -1.19 -1.82 -10.80
N ILE A 36 -1.55 -1.38 -9.60
CA ILE A 36 -2.28 -2.22 -8.62
C ILE A 36 -3.64 -2.62 -9.20
N ARG A 37 -4.40 -1.68 -9.75
CA ARG A 37 -5.70 -1.94 -10.38
C ARG A 37 -5.59 -2.97 -11.50
N ASN A 38 -4.57 -2.86 -12.35
CA ASN A 38 -4.33 -3.82 -13.42
C ASN A 38 -3.94 -5.20 -12.90
N ARG A 39 -3.16 -5.28 -11.82
CA ARG A 39 -2.80 -6.56 -11.18
C ARG A 39 -4.03 -7.25 -10.58
N PHE A 40 -4.90 -6.50 -9.90
CA PHE A 40 -6.13 -7.03 -9.31
C PHE A 40 -7.12 -7.51 -10.37
N LYS A 41 -7.16 -6.86 -11.54
CA LYS A 41 -7.99 -7.31 -12.67
C LYS A 41 -7.43 -8.53 -13.41
N LYS A 42 -6.10 -8.58 -13.62
CA LYS A 42 -5.46 -9.65 -14.41
C LYS A 42 -5.27 -10.94 -13.62
N GLU A 43 -4.88 -10.85 -12.36
CA GLU A 43 -4.62 -12.01 -11.52
C GLU A 43 -5.88 -12.36 -10.73
N LYS A 44 -6.67 -13.32 -11.25
CA LYS A 44 -7.91 -13.80 -10.60
C LYS A 44 -7.67 -14.25 -9.14
N VAL A 45 -6.47 -14.74 -8.82
CA VAL A 45 -6.08 -15.11 -7.46
C VAL A 45 -4.68 -14.58 -7.18
N LEU A 46 -4.61 -13.42 -6.52
CA LEU A 46 -3.37 -12.91 -5.95
C LEU A 46 -2.99 -13.74 -4.72
N THR A 47 -1.71 -14.09 -4.60
CA THR A 47 -1.21 -14.73 -3.38
C THR A 47 -1.42 -13.81 -2.16
N PRO A 48 -1.64 -14.35 -0.94
CA PRO A 48 -1.84 -13.53 0.26
C PRO A 48 -0.71 -12.51 0.51
N HIS A 49 0.53 -12.90 0.18
CA HIS A 49 1.70 -12.02 0.26
C HIS A 49 1.63 -10.86 -0.75
N GLY A 50 1.26 -11.16 -2.01
CA GLY A 50 1.07 -10.14 -3.05
C GLY A 50 -0.04 -9.15 -2.69
N LYS A 51 -1.18 -9.67 -2.22
CA LYS A 51 -2.32 -8.87 -1.76
C LYS A 51 -1.91 -7.92 -0.63
N LYS A 52 -1.19 -8.43 0.39
CA LYS A 52 -0.66 -7.63 1.51
C LYS A 52 0.23 -6.49 1.01
N LYS A 53 1.18 -6.77 0.10
CA LYS A 53 2.07 -5.75 -0.48
C LYS A 53 1.30 -4.60 -1.14
N TYR A 54 0.25 -4.91 -1.90
CA TYR A 54 -0.52 -3.91 -2.62
C TYR A 54 -1.43 -3.08 -1.73
N VAL A 55 -2.07 -3.70 -0.73
CA VAL A 55 -2.88 -2.97 0.25
C VAL A 55 -2.02 -1.98 1.05
N TRP A 56 -0.80 -2.34 1.43
CA TRP A 56 0.10 -1.39 2.09
C TRP A 56 0.46 -0.18 1.23
N LYS A 57 0.67 -0.37 -0.07
CA LYS A 57 0.93 0.75 -0.99
C LYS A 57 -0.28 1.67 -1.10
N MET A 58 -1.49 1.10 -1.21
CA MET A 58 -2.73 1.87 -1.28
C MET A 58 -3.01 2.63 0.01
N LEU A 59 -2.77 2.01 1.17
CA LEU A 59 -2.87 2.68 2.47
C LEU A 59 -1.90 3.85 2.58
N TYR A 60 -0.67 3.70 2.10
CA TYR A 60 0.32 4.79 2.10
C TYR A 60 -0.13 5.95 1.21
N ILE A 61 -0.68 5.67 0.01
CA ILE A 61 -1.21 6.70 -0.89
C ILE A 61 -2.39 7.44 -0.26
N TYR A 62 -3.27 6.71 0.42
CA TYR A 62 -4.37 7.30 1.19
C TYR A 62 -3.86 8.20 2.33
N MET A 63 -2.82 7.78 3.06
CA MET A 63 -2.19 8.58 4.12
C MET A 63 -1.53 9.87 3.60
N LEU A 64 -1.07 9.89 2.35
CA LEU A 64 -0.57 11.11 1.69
C LEU A 64 -1.71 12.09 1.33
N GLY A 65 -2.97 11.68 1.47
CA GLY A 65 -4.15 12.48 1.16
C GLY A 65 -4.66 12.32 -0.27
N TYR A 66 -4.24 11.29 -1.01
CA TYR A 66 -4.78 10.98 -2.32
C TYR A 66 -5.94 9.99 -2.21
N ASP A 67 -6.99 10.20 -3.01
CA ASP A 67 -8.14 9.31 -3.06
C ASP A 67 -7.79 7.93 -3.65
N VAL A 68 -8.38 6.89 -3.07
CA VAL A 68 -8.20 5.49 -3.47
C VAL A 68 -9.58 4.84 -3.66
N ASP A 69 -10.07 4.83 -4.91
CA ASP A 69 -11.44 4.39 -5.23
C ASP A 69 -11.64 2.86 -5.30
N PHE A 70 -10.63 2.05 -4.95
CA PHE A 70 -10.71 0.59 -5.15
C PHE A 70 -9.90 -0.19 -4.10
N GLY A 71 -10.18 -1.50 -3.99
CA GLY A 71 -9.48 -2.40 -3.07
C GLY A 71 -9.96 -2.38 -1.61
N HIS A 72 -11.07 -1.68 -1.31
CA HIS A 72 -11.74 -1.69 -0.01
C HIS A 72 -12.07 -3.11 0.48
N MET A 73 -12.67 -3.95 -0.37
CA MET A 73 -12.93 -5.37 -0.03
C MET A 73 -11.65 -6.13 0.31
N GLU A 74 -10.54 -5.82 -0.35
CA GLU A 74 -9.27 -6.50 -0.13
C GLU A 74 -8.57 -6.04 1.15
N ALA A 75 -8.73 -4.76 1.50
CA ALA A 75 -8.30 -4.22 2.78
C ALA A 75 -9.10 -4.87 3.93
N VAL A 76 -10.42 -4.97 3.81
CA VAL A 76 -11.28 -5.66 4.79
C VAL A 76 -10.88 -7.13 4.91
N SER A 77 -10.71 -7.83 3.79
CA SER A 77 -10.25 -9.23 3.77
C SER A 77 -8.89 -9.44 4.45
N LEU A 78 -7.99 -8.46 4.37
CA LEU A 78 -6.69 -8.51 5.04
C LEU A 78 -6.78 -8.21 6.54
N ILE A 79 -7.61 -7.25 6.95
CA ILE A 79 -7.86 -6.93 8.36
C ILE A 79 -8.54 -8.11 9.07
N SER A 80 -9.47 -8.78 8.40
CA SER A 80 -10.16 -9.96 8.91
C SER A 80 -9.30 -11.24 8.87
N ALA A 81 -8.10 -11.21 8.28
CA ALA A 81 -7.26 -12.40 8.19
C ALA A 81 -6.61 -12.73 9.55
N PRO A 82 -6.71 -13.98 10.05
CA PRO A 82 -6.22 -14.37 11.38
C PRO A 82 -4.70 -14.28 11.55
N LYS A 83 -3.95 -14.11 10.45
CA LYS A 83 -2.49 -13.91 10.41
C LYS A 83 -2.08 -12.44 10.35
N TYR A 84 -2.98 -11.48 10.52
CA TYR A 84 -2.63 -10.07 10.55
C TYR A 84 -2.23 -9.67 11.99
N PRO A 85 -0.94 -9.45 12.29
CA PRO A 85 -0.55 -9.07 13.64
C PRO A 85 -1.00 -7.64 13.91
N GLU A 86 -1.97 -7.46 14.82
CA GLU A 86 -2.54 -6.17 15.24
C GLU A 86 -1.48 -5.11 15.61
N LYS A 87 -0.31 -5.55 16.09
CA LYS A 87 0.85 -4.67 16.37
C LYS A 87 1.35 -3.91 15.14
N GLN A 88 1.18 -4.44 13.93
CA GLN A 88 1.68 -3.84 12.70
C GLN A 88 0.78 -2.68 12.22
N VAL A 89 -0.53 -2.75 12.45
CA VAL A 89 -1.47 -1.65 12.21
C VAL A 89 -1.22 -0.51 13.19
N ARG A 90 -1.08 -0.85 14.47
CA ARG A 90 -0.89 0.15 15.54
C ARG A 90 0.39 0.96 15.36
N SER A 91 1.49 0.33 14.95
CA SER A 91 2.75 1.03 14.71
C SER A 91 2.66 2.05 13.56
N ILE A 92 1.77 1.83 12.60
CA ILE A 92 1.60 2.67 11.42
C ILE A 92 0.67 3.84 11.70
N PHE A 93 -0.36 3.62 12.54
CA PHE A 93 -1.18 4.70 13.09
C PHE A 93 -0.35 5.67 13.94
N VAL A 94 0.60 5.14 14.72
CA VAL A 94 1.52 5.97 15.53
C VAL A 94 2.51 6.74 14.65
N LEU A 95 3.00 6.15 13.55
CA LEU A 95 3.94 6.82 12.64
C LEU A 95 3.31 7.95 11.80
N SER A 96 1.98 7.95 11.62
CA SER A 96 1.25 9.06 11.00
C SER A 96 0.92 10.21 11.97
N LEU A 97 1.23 10.04 13.26
CA LEU A 97 0.96 10.99 14.36
C LEU A 97 2.21 11.71 14.87
N ILE A 98 3.38 11.48 14.25
CA ILE A 98 4.67 12.13 14.53
C ILE A 98 5.14 12.78 13.23
#